data_AF-A0A6P8CAI9-F1
#
_entry.id   AF-A0A6P8CAI9-F1
#
_cell.length_a   1.000
_cell.length_b   1.000
_cell.length_c   1.000
_cell.angle_alpha   90.00
_cell.angle_beta   90.00
_cell.angle_gamma   90.00
#
_symmetry.space_group_name_H-M   'P 1'
#
loop_
_entity.id
_entity.type
_entity.pdbx_description
1 polymer ?
#
loop_
_entity_poly.entity_id
_entity_poly.type
_entity_poly.pdbx_seq_one_letter_code
_entity_poly.pdbx_strand_id
1 'polypeptide(L)'
;MRGNLFSWNRRTGQRCKQFVITSAGSVKIRILLFCCIGFMLVLLTSFAASFLRFSDFAADDRFSGSRKGYTILINTWKRNDLLKQSISHYSKCQGLDSIHIVWSEPDPPSDSLKKYLNHVIKSNSKDGRSVELKFDINKEDSLNNRFKPIADLRSDAVFSIDDDVIFRCSSVEFAFHVWRTAPDAMVGYVPRIHWLDQESGNRDYYIYGGWWSVWWTGTYSMVLSKAAFFHKKYLNMYTYEMPASIREYVTRNRNCEDIAMSFLVANATDAPAIWVKGKIFEIGSTGISSLGGHTEKRTQCMNRFAAEFGKMPLVHSTMKAVDSRYIWFW
;
A
#
# COMPACT_ATOMS: atom_id res chain seq x y z
N MET A 1 -69.39 36.77 -51.08
CA MET A 1 -68.46 37.82 -50.60
C MET A 1 -68.47 37.83 -49.08
N ARG A 2 -67.28 37.95 -48.46
CA ARG A 2 -66.91 38.33 -47.07
C ARG A 2 -68.08 38.53 -46.07
N GLY A 3 -68.04 38.04 -44.83
CA GLY A 3 -67.00 37.41 -44.02
C GLY A 3 -67.40 37.44 -42.53
N ASN A 4 -66.80 36.52 -41.78
CA ASN A 4 -66.34 36.60 -40.38
C ASN A 4 -67.24 36.96 -39.17
N LEU A 5 -66.87 36.26 -38.08
CA LEU A 5 -66.87 36.62 -36.64
C LEU A 5 -68.05 36.21 -35.73
N PHE A 6 -67.85 35.03 -35.14
CA PHE A 6 -67.71 34.75 -33.70
C PHE A 6 -68.87 35.02 -32.69
N SER A 7 -69.24 33.89 -32.07
CA SER A 7 -69.35 33.66 -30.61
C SER A 7 -70.57 34.21 -29.85
N TRP A 8 -71.40 33.28 -29.33
CA TRP A 8 -71.59 33.18 -27.88
C TRP A 8 -72.04 31.80 -27.36
N ASN A 9 -71.37 31.40 -26.27
CA ASN A 9 -71.83 30.64 -25.10
C ASN A 9 -72.16 29.13 -25.13
N ARG A 10 -71.20 28.43 -24.51
CA ARG A 10 -71.20 27.10 -23.89
C ARG A 10 -71.79 27.21 -22.47
N ARG A 11 -72.87 26.49 -22.12
CA ARG A 11 -73.20 26.14 -20.71
C ARG A 11 -74.35 25.12 -20.65
N THR A 12 -74.03 23.92 -20.13
CA THR A 12 -74.82 22.97 -19.31
C THR A 12 -74.61 21.52 -19.74
N GLY A 13 -73.49 20.92 -19.33
CA GLY A 13 -73.24 19.49 -19.55
C GLY A 13 -72.06 18.90 -18.76
N GLN A 14 -71.64 19.51 -17.65
CA GLN A 14 -70.40 19.10 -16.96
C GLN A 14 -70.45 19.10 -15.43
N ARG A 15 -71.61 19.31 -14.78
CA ARG A 15 -71.67 19.42 -13.31
C ARG A 15 -71.88 18.12 -12.52
N CYS A 16 -72.12 16.97 -13.16
CA CYS A 16 -72.30 15.69 -12.45
C CYS A 16 -71.19 14.63 -12.65
N LYS A 17 -70.15 14.89 -13.45
CA LYS A 17 -69.02 13.94 -13.63
C LYS A 17 -67.74 14.28 -12.88
N GLN A 18 -67.59 15.51 -12.36
CA GLN A 18 -66.31 15.93 -11.75
C GLN A 18 -66.19 15.61 -10.25
N PHE A 19 -67.29 15.43 -9.51
CA PHE A 19 -67.25 15.16 -8.07
C PHE A 19 -66.80 13.74 -7.70
N VAL A 20 -66.86 12.79 -8.63
CA VAL A 20 -66.37 11.41 -8.42
C VAL A 20 -64.84 11.31 -8.63
N ILE A 21 -64.25 12.26 -9.35
CA ILE A 21 -62.81 12.23 -9.69
C ILE A 21 -61.95 12.82 -8.55
N THR A 22 -62.51 13.69 -7.70
CA THR A 22 -61.76 14.32 -6.61
C THR A 22 -61.62 13.45 -5.35
N SER A 23 -62.55 12.53 -5.08
CA SER A 23 -62.47 11.65 -3.90
C SER A 23 -61.57 10.43 -4.12
N ALA A 24 -61.56 9.85 -5.33
CA ALA A 24 -60.74 8.68 -5.66
C ALA A 24 -59.22 8.98 -5.73
N GLY A 25 -58.85 10.20 -6.12
CA GLY A 25 -57.45 10.65 -6.09
C GLY A 25 -56.88 10.73 -4.67
N SER A 26 -57.69 11.18 -3.71
CA SER A 26 -57.28 11.34 -2.31
C SER A 26 -56.97 10.00 -1.62
N VAL A 27 -57.78 8.97 -1.86
CA VAL A 27 -57.58 7.64 -1.25
C VAL A 27 -56.37 6.93 -1.86
N LYS A 28 -56.18 7.00 -3.18
CA LYS A 28 -55.01 6.42 -3.85
C LYS A 28 -53.70 7.06 -3.39
N ILE A 29 -53.67 8.38 -3.24
CA ILE A 29 -52.49 9.11 -2.75
C ILE A 29 -52.18 8.72 -1.30
N ARG A 30 -53.21 8.59 -0.44
CA ARG A 30 -53.02 8.15 0.95
C ARG A 30 -52.47 6.73 1.03
N ILE A 31 -52.99 5.79 0.24
CA ILE A 31 -52.47 4.41 0.19
C ILE A 31 -51.01 4.39 -0.26
N LEU A 32 -50.66 5.18 -1.29
CA LEU A 32 -49.28 5.25 -1.79
C LEU A 32 -48.32 5.81 -0.72
N LEU A 33 -48.73 6.84 0.02
CA LEU A 33 -47.96 7.40 1.14
C LEU A 33 -47.75 6.37 2.27
N PHE A 34 -48.79 5.62 2.64
CA PHE A 34 -48.66 4.54 3.63
C PHE A 34 -47.72 3.43 3.17
N CYS A 35 -47.78 3.04 1.88
CA CYS A 35 -46.84 2.08 1.31
C CYS A 35 -45.40 2.60 1.34
N CYS A 36 -45.17 3.87 0.98
CA CYS A 36 -43.84 4.48 1.03
C CYS A 36 -43.28 4.54 2.46
N ILE A 37 -44.10 4.92 3.45
CA ILE A 37 -43.69 4.94 4.86
C ILE A 37 -43.37 3.53 5.36
N GLY A 38 -44.21 2.54 5.01
CA GLY A 38 -43.95 1.13 5.33
C GLY A 38 -42.63 0.63 4.73
N PHE A 39 -42.36 0.96 3.47
CA PHE A 39 -41.12 0.58 2.80
C PHE A 39 -39.89 1.22 3.44
N MET A 40 -39.98 2.50 3.84
CA MET A 40 -38.90 3.20 4.55
C MET A 40 -38.63 2.59 5.94
N LEU A 41 -39.66 2.16 6.66
CA LEU A 41 -39.51 1.48 7.95
C LEU A 41 -38.86 0.09 7.81
N VAL A 42 -39.19 -0.66 6.75
CA VAL A 42 -38.53 -1.94 6.43
C VAL A 42 -37.06 -1.72 6.05
N LEU A 43 -36.75 -0.68 5.28
CA LEU A 43 -35.37 -0.31 4.96
C LEU A 43 -34.58 0.11 6.20
N LEU A 44 -35.18 0.89 7.11
CA LEU A 44 -34.52 1.29 8.36
C LEU A 44 -34.26 0.10 9.29
N THR A 45 -35.19 -0.83 9.42
CA THR A 45 -35.03 -2.02 10.29
C THR A 45 -34.02 -3.01 9.72
N SER A 46 -34.02 -3.23 8.40
CA SER A 46 -33.00 -4.05 7.73
C SER A 46 -31.60 -3.41 7.78
N PHE A 47 -31.50 -2.09 7.68
CA PHE A 47 -30.23 -1.36 7.83
C PHE A 47 -29.71 -1.44 9.28
N ALA A 48 -30.59 -1.27 10.28
CA ALA A 48 -30.24 -1.41 11.70
C ALA A 48 -29.80 -2.86 12.04
N ALA A 49 -30.51 -3.87 11.54
CA ALA A 49 -30.14 -5.27 11.74
C ALA A 49 -28.79 -5.61 11.08
N SER A 50 -28.51 -5.03 9.91
CA SER A 50 -27.23 -5.21 9.21
C SER A 50 -26.09 -4.50 9.94
N PHE A 51 -26.36 -3.33 10.53
CA PHE A 51 -25.41 -2.58 11.36
C PHE A 51 -25.09 -3.32 12.67
N LEU A 52 -26.11 -3.87 13.35
CA LEU A 52 -25.93 -4.66 14.57
C LEU A 52 -25.17 -5.96 14.30
N ARG A 53 -25.44 -6.62 13.16
CA ARG A 53 -24.70 -7.81 12.72
C ARG A 53 -23.25 -7.47 12.34
N PHE A 54 -22.99 -6.28 11.81
CA PHE A 54 -21.63 -5.82 11.50
C PHE A 54 -20.82 -5.49 12.77
N SER A 55 -21.45 -4.97 13.82
CA SER A 55 -20.79 -4.78 15.12
C SER A 55 -20.40 -6.09 15.82
N ASP A 56 -21.16 -7.17 15.62
CA ASP A 56 -20.79 -8.50 16.14
C ASP A 56 -19.63 -9.16 15.35
N PHE A 57 -19.30 -8.66 14.15
CA PHE A 57 -18.13 -9.06 13.36
C PHE A 57 -16.90 -8.17 13.60
N ALA A 58 -16.93 -7.30 14.62
CA ALA A 58 -15.72 -6.67 15.13
C ALA A 58 -14.83 -7.73 15.79
N ALA A 59 -14.09 -8.44 14.94
CA ALA A 59 -12.90 -9.25 15.17
C ALA A 59 -12.73 -9.79 16.61
N ASP A 60 -13.04 -11.08 16.77
CA ASP A 60 -12.47 -11.93 17.82
C ASP A 60 -10.93 -11.81 17.74
N ASP A 61 -10.36 -11.01 18.63
CA ASP A 61 -8.94 -10.62 18.70
C ASP A 61 -8.06 -11.78 19.21
N ARG A 62 -8.04 -12.89 18.47
CA ARG A 62 -7.20 -14.06 18.77
C ARG A 62 -5.74 -13.91 18.35
N PHE A 63 -5.25 -12.68 18.19
CA PHE A 63 -3.83 -12.38 17.93
C PHE A 63 -3.21 -11.62 19.12
N SER A 64 -3.59 -11.98 20.34
CA SER A 64 -3.04 -11.46 21.59
C SER A 64 -1.66 -12.04 21.90
N GLY A 65 -0.61 -11.22 21.70
CA GLY A 65 0.76 -11.48 22.15
C GLY A 65 1.80 -10.82 21.23
N SER A 66 2.10 -9.53 21.47
CA SER A 66 3.11 -8.67 20.78
C SER A 66 2.80 -8.06 19.39
N ARG A 67 1.56 -8.11 18.88
CA ARG A 67 1.21 -7.80 17.48
C ARG A 67 0.55 -6.43 17.20
N LYS A 68 0.83 -5.37 17.96
CA LYS A 68 0.02 -4.14 17.89
C LYS A 68 0.41 -3.11 16.83
N GLY A 69 1.63 -3.18 16.28
CA GLY A 69 2.08 -2.20 15.30
C GLY A 69 3.18 -2.71 14.38
N TYR A 70 3.91 -1.77 13.78
CA TYR A 70 4.96 -2.01 12.81
C TYR A 70 6.14 -1.07 13.00
N THR A 71 7.32 -1.53 12.63
CA THR A 71 8.53 -0.71 12.60
C THR A 71 8.72 -0.14 11.21
N ILE A 72 9.06 1.15 11.10
CA ILE A 72 9.49 1.74 9.83
C ILE A 72 11.00 1.72 9.77
N LEU A 73 11.53 1.25 8.65
CA LEU A 73 12.95 1.20 8.34
C LEU A 73 13.23 2.15 7.18
N ILE A 74 13.84 3.29 7.47
CA ILE A 74 14.12 4.35 6.49
C ILE A 74 15.58 4.28 6.06
N ASN A 75 15.82 4.03 4.78
CA ASN A 75 17.15 4.12 4.20
C ASN A 75 17.43 5.56 3.73
N THR A 76 18.49 6.18 4.22
CA THR A 76 18.83 7.59 3.95
C THR A 76 20.29 7.78 3.59
N TRP A 77 20.58 8.72 2.68
CA TRP A 77 21.95 9.12 2.34
C TRP A 77 22.03 10.57 1.88
N LYS A 78 22.69 11.43 2.66
CA LYS A 78 22.96 12.85 2.38
C LYS A 78 21.69 13.66 2.06
N ARG A 79 20.56 13.30 2.68
CA ARG A 79 19.21 13.86 2.43
C ARG A 79 18.49 14.18 3.73
N ASN A 80 19.19 14.88 4.63
CA ASN A 80 18.69 15.20 5.97
C ASN A 80 17.37 15.98 5.96
N ASP A 81 17.12 16.79 4.94
CA ASP A 81 15.86 17.51 4.73
C ASP A 81 14.70 16.57 4.38
N LEU A 82 14.89 15.60 3.48
CA LEU A 82 13.88 14.60 3.14
C LEU A 82 13.62 13.66 4.33
N LEU A 83 14.67 13.25 5.05
CA LEU A 83 14.56 12.47 6.28
C LEU A 83 13.69 13.20 7.31
N LYS A 84 13.91 14.49 7.54
CA LYS A 84 13.09 15.31 8.45
C LYS A 84 11.62 15.33 8.04
N GLN A 85 11.34 15.47 6.74
CA GLN A 85 9.98 15.44 6.21
C GLN A 85 9.32 14.07 6.43
N SER A 86 10.03 12.99 6.11
CA SER A 86 9.56 11.61 6.31
C SER A 86 9.25 11.31 7.78
N ILE A 87 10.14 11.66 8.71
CA ILE A 87 9.92 11.46 10.16
C ILE A 87 8.75 12.31 10.67
N SER A 88 8.62 13.57 10.23
CA SER A 88 7.50 14.45 10.59
C SER A 88 6.15 13.92 10.12
N HIS A 89 6.12 13.23 8.98
CA HIS A 89 4.94 12.57 8.46
C HIS A 89 4.65 11.27 9.21
N TYR A 90 5.59 10.32 9.22
CA TYR A 90 5.34 8.96 9.72
C TYR A 90 5.16 8.88 11.23
N SER A 91 5.75 9.79 12.01
CA SER A 91 5.53 9.88 13.46
C SER A 91 4.07 10.07 13.86
N LYS A 92 3.19 10.46 12.93
CA LYS A 92 1.75 10.63 13.13
C LYS A 92 0.93 9.38 12.82
N CYS A 93 1.53 8.34 12.24
CA CYS A 93 0.81 7.11 11.91
C CYS A 93 0.50 6.31 13.18
N GLN A 94 -0.67 5.66 13.21
CA GLN A 94 -1.24 5.10 14.44
C GLN A 94 -0.58 3.78 14.82
N GLY A 95 -0.28 2.92 13.85
CA GLY A 95 0.34 1.61 14.06
C GLY A 95 1.86 1.62 14.18
N LEU A 96 2.52 2.79 14.20
CA LEU A 96 3.99 2.87 14.14
C LEU A 96 4.68 2.56 15.50
N ASP A 97 5.30 1.42 15.72
CA ASP A 97 5.95 1.12 17.01
C ASP A 97 7.32 1.78 17.17
N SER A 98 8.15 1.74 16.12
CA SER A 98 9.49 2.33 16.12
C SER A 98 9.90 2.78 14.72
N ILE A 99 10.82 3.74 14.66
CA ILE A 99 11.52 4.12 13.44
C ILE A 99 13.00 3.81 13.59
N HIS A 100 13.52 3.09 12.61
CA HIS A 100 14.93 2.79 12.44
C HIS A 100 15.46 3.53 11.22
N ILE A 101 16.46 4.37 11.44
CA ILE A 101 17.15 5.12 10.39
C ILE A 101 18.41 4.35 10.04
N VAL A 102 18.45 3.78 8.85
CA VAL A 102 19.64 3.12 8.31
C VAL A 102 20.61 4.22 7.89
N TRP A 103 21.62 4.44 8.73
CA TRP A 103 22.59 5.51 8.54
C TRP A 103 23.89 4.93 7.98
N SER A 104 24.17 5.22 6.71
CA SER A 104 25.39 4.73 6.04
C SER A 104 26.41 5.83 5.76
N GLU A 105 26.14 7.09 6.14
CA GLU A 105 27.05 8.19 5.88
C GLU A 105 28.36 8.07 6.70
N PRO A 106 29.51 8.54 6.16
CA PRO A 106 30.79 8.47 6.86
C PRO A 106 30.78 9.20 8.21
N ASP A 107 30.12 10.37 8.24
CA ASP A 107 30.00 11.17 9.45
C ASP A 107 28.77 10.71 10.26
N PRO A 108 28.87 10.68 11.61
CA PRO A 108 27.71 10.38 12.44
C PRO A 108 26.62 11.45 12.29
N PRO A 109 25.35 11.10 12.53
CA PRO A 109 24.27 12.07 12.46
C PRO A 109 24.50 13.21 13.45
N SER A 110 24.37 14.45 12.98
CA SER A 110 24.66 15.63 13.79
C SER A 110 23.71 15.76 14.99
N ASP A 111 24.18 16.38 16.06
CA ASP A 111 23.36 16.58 17.27
C ASP A 111 22.12 17.43 17.00
N SER A 112 22.22 18.41 16.09
CA SER A 112 21.08 19.21 15.66
C SER A 112 20.02 18.38 14.94
N LEU A 113 20.44 17.43 14.09
CA LEU A 113 19.53 16.49 13.44
C LEU A 113 18.86 15.58 14.46
N LYS A 114 19.64 14.92 15.32
CA LYS A 114 19.12 14.05 16.39
C LYS A 114 18.12 14.79 17.27
N LYS A 115 18.45 16.01 17.72
CA LYS A 115 17.57 16.83 18.56
C LYS A 115 16.27 17.18 17.85
N TYR A 116 16.32 17.56 16.58
CA TYR A 116 15.14 17.86 15.79
C TYR A 116 14.23 16.63 15.64
N LEU A 117 14.77 15.47 15.22
CA LEU A 117 13.97 14.27 15.00
C LEU A 117 13.35 13.75 16.31
N ASN A 118 14.10 13.75 17.42
CA ASN A 118 13.56 13.39 18.73
C ASN A 118 12.46 14.36 19.19
N HIS A 119 12.59 15.65 18.93
CA HIS A 119 11.56 16.63 19.24
C HIS A 119 10.27 16.35 18.45
N VAL A 120 10.39 16.06 17.15
CA VAL A 120 9.25 15.73 16.28
C VAL A 120 8.53 14.45 16.74
N ILE A 121 9.28 13.42 17.12
CA ILE A 121 8.70 12.18 17.65
C ILE A 121 7.92 12.46 18.94
N LYS A 122 8.52 13.20 19.87
CA LYS A 122 7.88 13.54 21.15
C LYS A 122 6.64 14.43 20.98
N SER A 123 6.65 15.36 20.05
CA SER A 123 5.51 16.27 19.83
C SER A 123 4.33 15.60 19.14
N ASN A 124 4.58 14.55 18.35
CA ASN A 124 3.54 13.77 17.69
C ASN A 124 3.06 12.54 18.49
N SER A 125 3.75 12.17 19.58
CA SER A 125 3.29 11.18 20.54
C SER A 125 2.00 11.63 21.23
N LYS A 126 0.85 11.18 20.72
CA LYS A 126 -0.45 11.32 21.38
C LYS A 126 -0.73 10.11 22.27
N ASP A 127 -1.57 10.31 23.29
CA ASP A 127 -2.22 9.23 24.05
C ASP A 127 -1.27 8.25 24.76
N GLY A 128 -0.12 8.73 25.24
CA GLY A 128 0.87 7.91 25.95
C GLY A 128 1.67 6.95 25.07
N ARG A 129 1.52 7.03 23.74
CA ARG A 129 2.22 6.19 22.77
C ARG A 129 3.68 6.62 22.62
N SER A 130 4.60 5.75 23.01
CA SER A 130 6.04 5.96 22.87
C SER A 130 6.54 5.33 21.57
N VAL A 131 6.89 6.16 20.59
CA VAL A 131 7.57 5.71 19.36
C VAL A 131 9.07 5.78 19.62
N GLU A 132 9.75 4.65 19.46
CA GLU A 132 11.21 4.60 19.58
C GLU A 132 11.86 5.09 18.28
N LEU A 133 12.88 5.95 18.38
CA LEU A 133 13.70 6.38 17.25
C LEU A 133 15.14 5.89 17.43
N LYS A 134 15.63 5.07 16.51
CA LYS A 134 16.99 4.52 16.52
C LYS A 134 17.73 4.84 15.23
N PHE A 135 19.03 5.09 15.37
CA PHE A 135 19.95 5.19 14.24
C PHE A 135 20.78 3.91 14.18
N ASP A 136 20.66 3.19 13.08
CA ASP A 136 21.44 2.00 12.81
C ASP A 136 22.68 2.45 12.03
N ILE A 137 23.76 2.74 12.77
CA ILE A 137 25.00 3.29 12.22
C ILE A 137 25.80 2.18 11.51
N ASN A 138 26.08 2.39 10.22
CA ASN A 138 26.83 1.47 9.40
C ASN A 138 28.15 2.13 8.94
N LYS A 139 29.25 1.39 9.08
CA LYS A 139 30.58 1.85 8.63
C LYS A 139 30.78 1.73 7.14
N GLU A 140 30.11 0.76 6.51
CA GLU A 140 30.24 0.48 5.09
C GLU A 140 29.18 1.22 4.29
N ASP A 141 29.55 1.72 3.10
CA ASP A 141 28.61 2.32 2.18
C ASP A 141 28.03 1.24 1.26
N SER A 142 26.98 0.54 1.75
CA SER A 142 26.32 -0.56 1.04
C SER A 142 24.80 -0.46 1.15
N LEU A 143 24.11 -0.70 0.03
CA LEU A 143 22.65 -0.80 0.01
C LEU A 143 22.13 -1.95 0.88
N ASN A 144 22.95 -2.97 1.13
CA ASN A 144 22.59 -4.10 1.99
C ASN A 144 22.38 -3.70 3.47
N ASN A 145 22.89 -2.54 3.89
CA ASN A 145 22.80 -2.10 5.29
C ASN A 145 21.37 -2.06 5.82
N ARG A 146 20.41 -1.76 4.94
CA ARG A 146 18.98 -1.71 5.30
C ARG A 146 18.41 -3.08 5.70
N PHE A 147 19.09 -4.18 5.41
CA PHE A 147 18.61 -5.52 5.71
C PHE A 147 19.42 -6.24 6.79
N LYS A 148 20.29 -5.52 7.49
CA LYS A 148 20.98 -6.09 8.65
C LYS A 148 19.99 -6.45 9.76
N PRO A 149 20.31 -7.45 10.59
CA PRO A 149 19.51 -7.80 11.75
C PRO A 149 19.42 -6.61 12.69
N ILE A 150 18.21 -6.36 13.18
CA ILE A 150 17.95 -5.34 14.18
C ILE A 150 17.54 -6.06 15.46
N ALA A 151 18.36 -5.92 16.50
CA ALA A 151 18.07 -6.51 17.80
C ALA A 151 16.83 -5.87 18.43
N ASP A 152 16.06 -6.68 19.16
CA ASP A 152 14.95 -6.23 20.00
C ASP A 152 13.80 -5.50 19.26
N LEU A 153 13.60 -5.81 17.98
CA LEU A 153 12.40 -5.36 17.27
C LEU A 153 11.13 -5.93 17.91
N ARG A 154 10.36 -5.03 18.53
CA ARG A 154 9.09 -5.33 19.19
C ARG A 154 8.01 -5.81 18.21
N SER A 155 7.99 -5.22 17.02
CA SER A 155 7.03 -5.55 15.97
C SER A 155 7.58 -6.63 15.05
N ASP A 156 6.71 -7.49 14.53
CA ASP A 156 7.08 -8.47 13.51
C ASP A 156 7.05 -7.87 12.10
N ALA A 157 6.23 -6.85 11.89
CA ALA A 157 6.09 -6.15 10.62
C ALA A 157 7.13 -5.05 10.47
N VAL A 158 7.94 -5.12 9.42
CA VAL A 158 8.88 -4.08 9.05
C VAL A 158 8.40 -3.42 7.76
N PHE A 159 8.08 -2.14 7.82
CA PHE A 159 7.83 -1.31 6.65
C PHE A 159 9.13 -0.67 6.19
N SER A 160 9.73 -1.23 5.15
CA SER A 160 10.94 -0.64 4.57
C SER A 160 10.56 0.41 3.53
N ILE A 161 11.22 1.56 3.61
CA ILE A 161 10.95 2.69 2.73
C ILE A 161 12.21 3.50 2.41
N ASP A 162 12.29 4.00 1.19
CA ASP A 162 13.33 4.96 0.77
C ASP A 162 12.99 6.39 1.22
N ASP A 163 14.01 7.21 1.46
CA ASP A 163 13.86 8.58 1.97
C ASP A 163 13.22 9.60 1.01
N ASP A 164 13.03 9.23 -0.27
CA ASP A 164 12.53 10.11 -1.33
C ASP A 164 11.06 9.90 -1.69
N VAL A 165 10.36 9.00 -0.99
CA VAL A 165 8.94 8.71 -1.21
C VAL A 165 8.13 8.74 0.08
N ILE A 166 6.93 9.30 0.01
CA ILE A 166 5.97 9.33 1.11
C ILE A 166 4.65 8.67 0.69
N PHE A 167 4.09 7.86 1.60
CA PHE A 167 2.73 7.33 1.52
C PHE A 167 1.91 7.86 2.69
N ARG A 168 0.64 8.23 2.45
CA ARG A 168 -0.27 8.68 3.53
C ARG A 168 -0.39 7.61 4.61
N CYS A 169 -0.46 8.01 5.89
CA CYS A 169 -0.62 7.06 7.00
C CYS A 169 -1.79 6.09 6.78
N SER A 170 -2.95 6.56 6.32
CA SER A 170 -4.09 5.66 6.02
C SER A 170 -3.75 4.57 4.99
N SER A 171 -2.90 4.89 4.01
CA SER A 171 -2.44 3.93 3.01
C SER A 171 -1.45 2.93 3.63
N VAL A 172 -0.58 3.38 4.53
CA VAL A 172 0.39 2.53 5.26
C VAL A 172 -0.35 1.59 6.21
N GLU A 173 -1.32 2.08 6.97
CA GLU A 173 -2.18 1.25 7.84
C GLU A 173 -2.94 0.20 7.03
N PHE A 174 -3.47 0.57 5.86
CA PHE A 174 -4.12 -0.39 4.97
C PHE A 174 -3.15 -1.50 4.51
N ALA A 175 -1.95 -1.15 4.06
CA ALA A 175 -0.94 -2.14 3.67
C ALA A 175 -0.50 -3.01 4.86
N PHE A 176 -0.36 -2.44 6.06
CA PHE A 176 -0.10 -3.20 7.27
C PHE A 176 -1.22 -4.20 7.55
N HIS A 177 -2.49 -3.81 7.40
CA HIS A 177 -3.62 -4.72 7.58
C HIS A 177 -3.65 -5.85 6.55
N VAL A 178 -3.33 -5.56 5.28
CA VAL A 178 -3.14 -6.59 4.24
C VAL A 178 -1.98 -7.52 4.60
N TRP A 179 -0.87 -6.98 5.09
CA TRP A 179 0.26 -7.79 5.55
C TRP A 179 -0.14 -8.70 6.72
N ARG A 180 -0.95 -8.24 7.68
CA ARG A 180 -1.43 -9.08 8.79
C ARG A 180 -2.24 -10.31 8.33
N THR A 181 -2.87 -10.26 7.16
CA THR A 181 -3.59 -11.43 6.60
C THR A 181 -2.66 -12.41 5.87
N ALA A 182 -1.45 -11.99 5.53
CA ALA A 182 -0.43 -12.81 4.86
C ALA A 182 0.98 -12.43 5.36
N PRO A 183 1.30 -12.69 6.65
CA PRO A 183 2.50 -12.14 7.30
C PRO A 183 3.82 -12.64 6.72
N ASP A 184 3.79 -13.79 6.04
CA ASP A 184 4.95 -14.33 5.33
C ASP A 184 5.21 -13.65 3.98
N ALA A 185 4.23 -12.95 3.40
CA ALA A 185 4.38 -12.29 2.11
C ALA A 185 5.07 -10.91 2.25
N MET A 186 5.71 -10.48 1.16
CA MET A 186 6.00 -9.05 0.97
C MET A 186 4.73 -8.33 0.49
N VAL A 187 4.37 -7.21 1.10
CA VAL A 187 3.18 -6.44 0.78
C VAL A 187 3.56 -4.98 0.54
N GLY A 188 3.36 -4.43 -0.66
CA GLY A 188 3.87 -3.10 -0.95
C GLY A 188 3.36 -2.46 -2.24
N TYR A 189 3.93 -1.30 -2.56
CA TYR A 189 3.32 -0.37 -3.53
C TYR A 189 3.99 -0.35 -4.91
N VAL A 190 5.17 -0.94 -5.03
CA VAL A 190 6.03 -0.81 -6.22
C VAL A 190 6.17 -2.16 -6.91
N PRO A 191 5.17 -2.60 -7.70
CA PRO A 191 5.22 -3.88 -8.40
C PRO A 191 6.18 -3.83 -9.59
N ARG A 192 6.88 -4.93 -9.85
CA ARG A 192 7.73 -5.15 -11.02
C ARG A 192 7.55 -6.58 -11.51
N ILE A 193 8.04 -6.87 -12.70
CA ILE A 193 7.85 -8.15 -13.35
C ILE A 193 9.18 -8.66 -13.94
N HIS A 194 9.34 -9.97 -13.99
CA HIS A 194 10.36 -10.62 -14.81
C HIS A 194 9.70 -11.26 -16.02
N TRP A 195 10.45 -11.39 -17.11
CA TRP A 195 10.04 -12.09 -18.32
C TRP A 195 11.12 -13.08 -18.72
N LEU A 196 10.75 -14.17 -19.37
CA LEU A 196 11.72 -14.96 -20.12
C LEU A 196 12.05 -14.26 -21.43
N ASP A 197 13.33 -14.20 -21.76
CA ASP A 197 13.78 -13.76 -23.08
C ASP A 197 13.53 -14.86 -24.09
N GLN A 198 12.41 -14.77 -24.79
CA GLN A 198 12.03 -15.73 -25.81
C GLN A 198 12.81 -15.52 -27.12
N GLU A 199 13.48 -14.37 -27.30
CA GLU A 199 14.12 -13.98 -28.56
C GLU A 199 15.57 -14.46 -28.66
N SER A 200 16.31 -14.52 -27.55
CA SER A 200 17.72 -14.91 -27.57
C SER A 200 17.99 -16.41 -27.71
N GLY A 201 16.95 -17.25 -27.73
CA GLY A 201 17.07 -18.70 -27.76
C GLY A 201 17.61 -19.32 -26.47
N ASN A 202 18.03 -18.50 -25.49
CA ASN A 202 18.42 -18.93 -24.15
C ASN A 202 17.17 -19.03 -23.27
N ARG A 203 16.71 -20.27 -23.05
CA ARG A 203 15.47 -20.54 -22.30
C ARG A 203 15.53 -20.17 -20.81
N ASP A 204 16.71 -19.80 -20.30
CA ASP A 204 16.95 -19.48 -18.89
C ASP A 204 17.43 -18.04 -18.68
N TYR A 205 17.30 -17.16 -19.68
CA TYR A 205 17.60 -15.73 -19.53
C TYR A 205 16.33 -14.92 -19.23
N TYR A 206 16.41 -14.07 -18.22
CA TYR A 206 15.27 -13.31 -17.70
C TYR A 206 15.46 -11.80 -17.89
N ILE A 207 14.41 -11.07 -18.28
CA ILE A 207 14.42 -9.61 -18.47
C ILE A 207 13.62 -8.92 -17.37
N TYR A 208 14.21 -7.90 -16.75
CA TYR A 208 13.52 -7.10 -15.74
C TYR A 208 12.58 -6.07 -16.39
N GLY A 209 11.31 -6.07 -15.97
CA GLY A 209 10.25 -5.20 -16.45
C GLY A 209 9.83 -4.14 -15.42
N GLY A 210 9.73 -2.90 -15.89
CA GLY A 210 9.32 -1.73 -15.11
C GLY A 210 7.80 -1.60 -14.91
N TRP A 211 7.38 -0.40 -14.47
CA TRP A 211 5.96 -0.07 -14.27
C TRP A 211 5.11 -0.26 -15.53
N TRP A 212 5.60 0.17 -16.70
CA TRP A 212 4.86 0.03 -17.94
C TRP A 212 4.53 -1.42 -18.27
N SER A 213 5.47 -2.35 -18.06
CA SER A 213 5.23 -3.78 -18.26
C SER A 213 4.11 -4.31 -17.35
N VAL A 214 4.11 -3.91 -16.07
CA VAL A 214 3.04 -4.28 -15.12
C VAL A 214 1.71 -3.67 -15.52
N TRP A 215 1.70 -2.40 -15.95
CA TRP A 215 0.48 -1.69 -16.35
C TRP A 215 -0.19 -2.33 -17.57
N TRP A 216 0.60 -2.68 -18.60
CA TRP A 216 0.10 -3.29 -19.83
C TRP A 216 -0.39 -4.73 -19.64
N THR A 217 0.29 -5.51 -18.79
CA THR A 217 -0.01 -6.94 -18.63
C THR A 217 -0.93 -7.25 -17.47
N GLY A 218 -1.14 -6.30 -16.55
CA GLY A 218 -1.87 -6.53 -15.31
C GLY A 218 -1.20 -7.54 -14.37
N THR A 219 0.03 -7.95 -14.67
CA THR A 219 0.75 -9.02 -13.96
C THR A 219 2.05 -8.47 -13.40
N TYR A 220 2.46 -8.98 -12.24
CA TYR A 220 3.74 -8.68 -11.61
C TYR A 220 4.32 -9.96 -11.00
N SER A 221 5.59 -9.96 -10.63
CA SER A 221 6.23 -11.11 -9.99
C SER A 221 7.07 -10.73 -8.76
N MET A 222 7.19 -9.43 -8.48
CA MET A 222 7.92 -8.93 -7.32
C MET A 222 7.36 -7.58 -6.88
N VAL A 223 7.58 -7.23 -5.63
CA VAL A 223 7.29 -5.91 -5.06
C VAL A 223 8.55 -5.40 -4.40
N LEU A 224 9.01 -4.21 -4.81
CA LEU A 224 10.27 -3.68 -4.33
C LEU A 224 10.16 -3.22 -2.88
N SER A 225 11.18 -3.53 -2.07
CA SER A 225 11.32 -3.05 -0.69
C SER A 225 11.48 -1.53 -0.56
N LYS A 226 11.55 -0.79 -1.67
CA LYS A 226 11.47 0.68 -1.72
C LYS A 226 10.26 1.24 -0.96
N ALA A 227 9.16 0.48 -0.91
CA ALA A 227 8.00 0.77 -0.07
C ALA A 227 7.17 -0.52 0.12
N ALA A 228 7.58 -1.35 1.08
CA ALA A 228 6.91 -2.63 1.34
C ALA A 228 7.04 -3.06 2.81
N PHE A 229 5.99 -3.73 3.29
CA PHE A 229 5.97 -4.53 4.50
C PHE A 229 6.54 -5.91 4.24
N PHE A 230 7.32 -6.41 5.20
CA PHE A 230 7.74 -7.80 5.27
C PHE A 230 8.01 -8.19 6.72
N HIS A 231 8.08 -9.50 6.99
CA HIS A 231 8.36 -10.01 8.33
C HIS A 231 9.82 -9.79 8.74
N LYS A 232 10.09 -9.37 9.99
CA LYS A 232 11.45 -9.11 10.51
C LYS A 232 12.43 -10.28 10.33
N LYS A 233 11.91 -11.51 10.29
CA LYS A 233 12.69 -12.73 10.03
C LYS A 233 13.53 -12.63 8.74
N TYR A 234 13.02 -11.92 7.74
CA TYR A 234 13.71 -11.75 6.46
C TYR A 234 14.97 -10.87 6.57
N LEU A 235 15.11 -10.04 7.61
CA LEU A 235 16.38 -9.34 7.90
C LEU A 235 17.48 -10.35 8.27
N ASN A 236 17.15 -11.32 9.13
CA ASN A 236 18.07 -12.38 9.52
C ASN A 236 18.42 -13.28 8.33
N MET A 237 17.39 -13.74 7.61
CA MET A 237 17.59 -14.59 6.43
C MET A 237 18.43 -13.87 5.36
N TYR A 238 18.20 -12.58 5.11
CA TYR A 238 18.98 -11.81 4.15
C TYR A 238 20.45 -11.74 4.56
N THR A 239 20.73 -11.56 5.84
CA THR A 239 22.11 -11.38 6.30
C THR A 239 22.87 -12.70 6.43
N TYR A 240 22.21 -13.74 6.96
CA TYR A 240 22.88 -14.97 7.38
C TYR A 240 22.64 -16.17 6.46
N GLU A 241 21.50 -16.23 5.77
CA GLU A 241 21.12 -17.38 4.94
C GLU A 241 21.28 -17.11 3.44
N MET A 242 21.11 -15.86 3.00
CA MET A 242 21.33 -15.49 1.61
C MET A 242 22.78 -15.74 1.20
N PRO A 243 23.04 -16.37 0.03
CA PRO A 243 24.37 -16.54 -0.50
C PRO A 243 25.17 -15.23 -0.46
N ALA A 244 26.36 -15.27 0.15
CA ALA A 244 27.20 -14.08 0.31
C ALA A 244 27.53 -13.42 -1.03
N SER A 245 27.68 -14.23 -2.09
CA SER A 245 27.88 -13.82 -3.48
C SER A 245 26.83 -12.82 -3.98
N ILE A 246 25.55 -12.98 -3.58
CA ILE A 246 24.46 -12.07 -3.92
C ILE A 246 24.67 -10.72 -3.23
N ARG A 247 24.91 -10.72 -1.91
CA ARG A 247 25.15 -9.48 -1.14
C ARG A 247 26.39 -8.74 -1.62
N GLU A 248 27.47 -9.45 -1.93
CA GLU A 248 28.69 -8.90 -2.52
C GLU A 248 28.44 -8.29 -3.90
N TYR A 249 27.62 -8.94 -4.73
CA TYR A 249 27.25 -8.40 -6.03
C TYR A 249 26.42 -7.12 -5.89
N VAL A 250 25.44 -7.09 -4.97
CA VAL A 250 24.65 -5.89 -4.64
C VAL A 250 25.56 -4.74 -4.19
N THR A 251 26.52 -5.00 -3.30
CA THR A 251 27.48 -3.99 -2.83
C THR A 251 28.32 -3.44 -4.00
N ARG A 252 28.89 -4.31 -4.84
CA ARG A 252 29.73 -3.89 -5.98
C ARG A 252 28.94 -3.15 -7.06
N ASN A 253 27.72 -3.60 -7.37
CA ASN A 253 26.88 -3.01 -8.42
C ASN A 253 26.11 -1.78 -7.94
N ARG A 254 26.03 -1.55 -6.62
CA ARG A 254 25.24 -0.50 -5.96
C ARG A 254 23.80 -0.46 -6.47
N ASN A 255 23.17 -1.63 -6.56
CA ASN A 255 21.79 -1.79 -7.03
C ASN A 255 21.23 -3.15 -6.58
N CYS A 256 19.93 -3.34 -6.73
CA CYS A 256 19.24 -4.64 -6.68
C CYS A 256 19.12 -5.30 -5.30
N GLU A 257 19.35 -4.58 -4.20
CA GLU A 257 19.08 -5.09 -2.85
C GLU A 257 17.58 -5.39 -2.68
N ASP A 258 16.73 -4.57 -3.30
CA ASP A 258 15.27 -4.72 -3.31
C ASP A 258 14.80 -5.95 -4.09
N ILE A 259 15.44 -6.23 -5.22
CA ILE A 259 15.23 -7.46 -6.00
C ILE A 259 15.72 -8.67 -5.21
N ALA A 260 16.91 -8.57 -4.59
CA ALA A 260 17.47 -9.66 -3.78
C ALA A 260 16.53 -10.03 -2.61
N MET A 261 15.94 -9.03 -1.93
CA MET A 261 14.93 -9.28 -0.90
C MET A 261 13.67 -9.97 -1.47
N SER A 262 13.19 -9.53 -2.64
CA SER A 262 12.05 -10.19 -3.30
C SER A 262 12.34 -11.65 -3.66
N PHE A 263 13.54 -11.93 -4.15
CA PHE A 263 14.02 -13.29 -4.43
C PHE A 263 14.05 -14.15 -3.17
N LEU A 264 14.61 -13.61 -2.08
CA LEU A 264 14.70 -14.31 -0.80
C LEU A 264 13.33 -14.71 -0.29
N VAL A 265 12.37 -13.77 -0.24
CA VAL A 265 11.04 -14.05 0.28
C VAL A 265 10.28 -15.03 -0.60
N ALA A 266 10.35 -14.85 -1.93
CA ALA A 266 9.71 -15.76 -2.86
C ALA A 266 10.30 -17.18 -2.77
N ASN A 267 11.62 -17.31 -2.63
CA ASN A 267 12.28 -18.61 -2.46
C ASN A 267 11.93 -19.28 -1.12
N ALA A 268 11.76 -18.49 -0.06
CA ALA A 268 11.44 -18.99 1.27
C ALA A 268 9.98 -19.45 1.43
N THR A 269 9.08 -18.93 0.58
CA THR A 269 7.64 -19.13 0.72
C THR A 269 6.99 -19.86 -0.46
N ASP A 270 7.68 -19.94 -1.59
CA ASP A 270 7.14 -20.33 -2.90
C ASP A 270 5.84 -19.58 -3.25
N ALA A 271 5.68 -18.34 -2.74
CA ALA A 271 4.47 -17.53 -2.88
C ALA A 271 4.79 -16.14 -3.47
N PRO A 272 3.83 -15.52 -4.20
CA PRO A 272 4.02 -14.19 -4.76
C PRO A 272 3.89 -13.10 -3.69
N ALA A 273 4.52 -11.94 -3.96
CA ALA A 273 4.25 -10.72 -3.20
C ALA A 273 2.81 -10.21 -3.45
N ILE A 274 2.31 -9.34 -2.58
CA ILE A 274 0.98 -8.71 -2.71
C ILE A 274 1.14 -7.24 -3.07
N TRP A 275 0.56 -6.83 -4.19
CA TRP A 275 0.53 -5.43 -4.60
C TRP A 275 -0.60 -4.67 -3.89
N VAL A 276 -0.26 -3.56 -3.25
CA VAL A 276 -1.20 -2.60 -2.67
C VAL A 276 -1.30 -1.35 -3.54
N LYS A 277 -2.53 -0.92 -3.85
CA LYS A 277 -2.77 0.39 -4.48
C LYS A 277 -2.50 1.50 -3.47
N GLY A 278 -1.55 2.39 -3.79
CA GLY A 278 -1.25 3.58 -3.00
C GLY A 278 -0.84 4.74 -3.90
N LYS A 279 -1.07 5.97 -3.43
CA LYS A 279 -0.56 7.18 -4.10
C LYS A 279 0.85 7.46 -3.60
N ILE A 280 1.81 7.43 -4.52
CA ILE A 280 3.22 7.75 -4.26
C ILE A 280 3.36 9.28 -4.27
N PHE A 281 3.97 9.85 -3.24
CA PHE A 281 4.40 11.24 -3.22
C PHE A 281 5.93 11.27 -3.27
N GLU A 282 6.47 11.54 -4.45
CA GLU A 282 7.92 11.71 -4.65
C GLU A 282 8.32 13.09 -4.11
N ILE A 283 9.22 13.09 -3.13
CA ILE A 283 9.76 14.31 -2.51
C ILE A 283 11.23 14.55 -2.86
N GLY A 284 11.90 13.56 -3.44
CA GLY A 284 13.24 13.69 -4.02
C GLY A 284 13.20 13.98 -5.51
N SER A 285 14.25 14.62 -6.03
CA SER A 285 14.33 15.05 -7.44
C SER A 285 15.15 14.14 -8.35
N THR A 286 16.12 13.40 -7.80
CA THR A 286 17.05 12.53 -8.56
C THR A 286 17.52 11.37 -7.68
N GLY A 287 17.76 10.18 -8.24
CA GLY A 287 18.18 8.99 -7.48
C GLY A 287 18.96 8.00 -8.35
N ILE A 288 19.37 6.86 -7.78
CA ILE A 288 20.13 5.83 -8.52
C ILE A 288 19.33 5.33 -9.73
N SER A 289 17.99 5.29 -9.61
CA SER A 289 17.09 4.87 -10.69
C SER A 289 17.03 5.81 -11.88
N SER A 290 17.50 7.06 -11.76
CA SER A 290 17.57 8.01 -12.90
C SER A 290 18.87 7.90 -13.71
N LEU A 291 19.81 7.04 -13.31
CA LEU A 291 21.04 6.80 -14.05
C LEU A 291 20.78 5.90 -15.28
N GLY A 292 21.44 6.19 -16.40
CA GLY A 292 21.37 5.34 -17.60
C GLY A 292 21.85 3.91 -17.31
N GLY A 293 21.21 2.92 -17.94
CA GLY A 293 21.55 1.50 -17.74
C GLY A 293 20.94 0.85 -16.50
N HIS A 294 20.06 1.54 -15.76
CA HIS A 294 19.49 1.02 -14.51
C HIS A 294 18.67 -0.25 -14.70
N THR A 295 17.88 -0.31 -15.78
CA THR A 295 17.06 -1.49 -16.13
C THR A 295 17.94 -2.67 -16.51
N GLU A 296 18.99 -2.44 -17.30
CA GLU A 296 19.94 -3.44 -17.76
C GLU A 296 20.72 -4.03 -16.58
N LYS A 297 21.16 -3.18 -15.63
CA LYS A 297 21.77 -3.64 -14.37
C LYS A 297 20.82 -4.51 -13.57
N ARG A 298 19.54 -4.17 -13.48
CA ARG A 298 18.54 -4.98 -12.78
C ARG A 298 18.26 -6.32 -13.47
N THR A 299 18.25 -6.35 -14.79
CA THR A 299 18.23 -7.58 -15.60
C THR A 299 19.43 -8.46 -15.25
N GLN A 300 20.64 -7.90 -15.20
CA GLN A 300 21.86 -8.65 -14.83
C GLN A 300 21.79 -9.21 -13.41
N CYS A 301 21.34 -8.40 -12.44
CA CYS A 301 21.14 -8.84 -11.06
C CYS A 301 20.19 -10.05 -10.99
N MET A 302 19.04 -9.95 -11.67
CA MET A 302 18.02 -10.98 -11.64
C MET A 302 18.52 -12.33 -12.18
N ASN A 303 19.26 -12.33 -13.30
CA ASN A 303 19.86 -13.54 -13.84
C ASN A 303 20.96 -14.10 -12.93
N ARG A 304 21.80 -13.22 -12.36
CA ARG A 304 22.82 -13.64 -11.39
C ARG A 304 22.17 -14.31 -10.18
N PHE A 305 21.12 -13.70 -9.62
CA PHE A 305 20.43 -14.26 -8.46
C PHE A 305 19.75 -15.59 -8.81
N ALA A 306 19.07 -15.69 -9.95
CA ALA A 306 18.46 -16.94 -10.39
C ALA A 306 19.49 -18.07 -10.52
N ALA A 307 20.69 -17.78 -11.03
CA ALA A 307 21.78 -18.75 -11.10
C ALA A 307 22.27 -19.18 -9.70
N GLU A 308 22.42 -18.25 -8.75
CA GLU A 308 22.86 -18.55 -7.38
C GLU A 308 21.80 -19.33 -6.58
N PHE A 309 20.51 -19.07 -6.82
CA PHE A 309 19.40 -19.84 -6.25
C PHE A 309 19.13 -21.17 -6.97
N GLY A 310 19.73 -21.39 -8.15
CA GLY A 310 19.50 -22.59 -8.99
C GLY A 310 18.13 -22.66 -9.67
N LYS A 311 17.28 -21.64 -9.50
CA LYS A 311 15.96 -21.50 -10.15
C LYS A 311 15.56 -20.02 -10.17
N MET A 312 14.53 -19.67 -10.94
CA MET A 312 13.81 -18.41 -10.75
C MET A 312 12.78 -18.58 -9.62
N PRO A 313 12.99 -17.98 -8.43
CA PRO A 313 12.05 -18.15 -7.32
C PRO A 313 10.84 -17.22 -7.42
N LEU A 314 10.89 -16.18 -8.25
CA LEU A 314 9.82 -15.19 -8.33
C LEU A 314 8.55 -15.78 -8.94
N VAL A 315 7.43 -15.60 -8.24
CA VAL A 315 6.12 -16.12 -8.65
C VAL A 315 5.25 -14.99 -9.20
N HIS A 316 4.63 -15.21 -10.36
CA HIS A 316 3.71 -14.24 -10.95
C HIS A 316 2.40 -14.14 -10.16
N SER A 317 1.80 -12.94 -10.16
CA SER A 317 0.51 -12.65 -9.56
C SER A 317 -0.19 -11.52 -10.28
N THR A 318 -1.52 -11.51 -10.18
CA THR A 318 -2.42 -10.44 -10.63
C THR A 318 -3.19 -9.83 -9.45
N MET A 319 -2.92 -10.29 -8.22
CA MET A 319 -3.61 -9.82 -7.02
C MET A 319 -3.27 -8.37 -6.72
N LYS A 320 -4.29 -7.55 -6.49
CA LYS A 320 -4.14 -6.16 -6.08
C LYS A 320 -5.09 -5.81 -4.95
N ALA A 321 -4.54 -5.47 -3.79
CA ALA A 321 -5.29 -4.97 -2.66
C ALA A 321 -5.60 -3.47 -2.85
N VAL A 322 -6.86 -3.10 -2.66
CA VAL A 322 -7.35 -1.71 -2.80
C VAL A 322 -8.22 -1.35 -1.60
N ASP A 323 -8.01 -0.16 -1.04
CA ASP A 323 -8.89 0.39 -0.01
C ASP A 323 -10.19 0.90 -0.64
N SER A 324 -11.28 0.18 -0.38
CA SER A 324 -12.61 0.42 -0.95
C SER A 324 -13.20 1.78 -0.59
N ARG A 325 -12.77 2.38 0.54
CA ARG A 325 -13.29 3.67 1.00
C ARG A 325 -12.93 4.83 0.07
N TYR A 326 -11.96 4.63 -0.81
CA TYR A 326 -11.44 5.64 -1.73
C TYR A 326 -11.61 5.28 -3.21
N ILE A 327 -12.41 4.26 -3.53
CA ILE A 327 -12.74 3.89 -4.90
C ILE A 327 -14.26 3.86 -5.12
N TRP A 328 -14.69 4.41 -6.26
CA TRP A 328 -16.10 4.51 -6.64
C TRP A 328 -16.58 3.32 -7.46
N PHE A 329 -15.65 2.58 -8.08
CA PHE A 329 -15.92 1.42 -8.92
C PHE A 329 -14.90 0.32 -8.60
N TRP A 330 -15.41 -0.91 -8.50
CA TRP A 330 -14.66 -2.14 -8.26
C TRP A 330 -14.12 -2.73 -9.55
#